data_AF-A0A960GV88-F1
#
_entry.id   AF-A0A960GV88-F1
#
_cell.length_a   1.000
_cell.length_b   1.000
_cell.length_c   1.000
_cell.angle_alpha   90.00
_cell.angle_beta   90.00
_cell.angle_gamma   90.00
#
_symmetry.space_group_name_H-M   'P 1'
#
loop_
_entity.id
_entity.type
_entity.pdbx_description
1 polymer ?
#
loop_
_entity_poly.entity_id
_entity_poly.type
_entity_poly.pdbx_seq_one_letter_code
_entity_poly.pdbx_strand_id
1 'polypeptide(L)'
;MTTMRYRTIDSPVGLLTLAGVGSTLMHLRMVDQTHEPDRSGWEPADDDAFPEAVEQLSAYFAGELTEFDLDIELAGTEFQRRVWAA
;
A
#
# COMPACT_ATOMS: atom_id res chain seq x y z
N MET A 1 -10.49 -0.02 18.18
CA MET A 1 -10.60 -1.09 17.17
C MET A 1 -9.84 -0.59 15.97
N THR A 2 -8.80 -1.31 15.57
CA THR A 2 -7.87 -0.86 14.54
C THR A 2 -8.32 -1.46 13.22
N THR A 3 -9.13 -0.75 12.44
CA THR A 3 -9.69 -1.29 11.20
C THR A 3 -8.75 -1.09 10.03
N MET A 4 -8.71 -2.09 9.14
CA MET A 4 -7.93 -2.04 7.91
C MET A 4 -8.67 -1.22 6.86
N ARG A 5 -8.11 -0.08 6.44
CA ARG A 5 -8.61 0.72 5.32
C ARG A 5 -7.85 0.34 4.06
N TYR A 6 -8.51 0.44 2.92
CA TYR A 6 -7.86 0.22 1.63
C TYR A 6 -8.39 1.16 0.56
N ARG A 7 -7.52 1.42 -0.41
CA ARG A 7 -7.80 2.23 -1.60
C ARG A 7 -7.20 1.56 -2.81
N THR A 8 -7.88 1.64 -3.95
CA THR A 8 -7.30 1.22 -5.23
C THR A 8 -7.11 2.44 -6.13
N ILE A 9 -5.96 2.54 -6.78
CA ILE A 9 -5.61 3.64 -7.68
C ILE A 9 -5.15 3.09 -9.03
N ASP A 10 -5.33 3.88 -10.09
CA ASP A 10 -4.69 3.63 -11.38
C ASP A 10 -3.21 3.99 -11.33
N SER A 11 -2.38 3.22 -12.05
CA SER A 11 -0.96 3.52 -12.25
C SER A 11 -0.48 3.03 -13.62
N PRO A 12 0.69 3.50 -14.11
CA PRO A 12 1.28 3.01 -15.35
C PRO A 12 1.56 1.50 -15.39
N VAL A 13 1.62 0.84 -14.22
CA VAL A 13 1.84 -0.61 -14.08
C VAL A 13 0.56 -1.38 -13.78
N GLY A 14 -0.62 -0.76 -13.94
CA GLY A 14 -1.93 -1.33 -13.65
C GLY A 14 -2.53 -0.82 -12.34
N LEU A 15 -3.62 -1.44 -11.89
CA LEU A 15 -4.30 -1.05 -10.66
C LEU A 15 -3.47 -1.43 -9.43
N LEU A 16 -3.26 -0.47 -8.53
CA LEU A 16 -2.56 -0.66 -7.26
C LEU A 16 -3.54 -0.56 -6.11
N THR A 17 -3.56 -1.58 -5.24
CA THR A 17 -4.27 -1.55 -3.97
C THR A 17 -3.30 -1.22 -2.84
N LEU A 18 -3.61 -0.13 -2.14
CA LEU A 18 -3.00 0.30 -0.89
C LEU A 18 -3.89 -0.16 0.26
N ALA A 19 -3.31 -0.75 1.31
CA ALA A 19 -4.06 -1.05 2.52
C ALA A 19 -3.18 -0.92 3.76
N GLY A 20 -3.83 -0.60 4.88
CA GLY A 20 -3.15 -0.39 6.14
C GLY A 20 -4.09 0.14 7.21
N VAL A 21 -3.49 0.67 8.27
CA VAL A 21 -4.18 1.13 9.47
C VAL A 21 -3.88 2.61 9.67
N GLY A 22 -4.93 3.43 9.79
CA GLY A 22 -4.74 4.87 9.95
C GLY A 22 -4.00 5.47 8.74
N SER A 23 -2.83 6.04 8.96
CA SER A 23 -1.90 6.51 7.91
C SER A 23 -0.80 5.50 7.56
N THR A 24 -0.63 4.44 8.37
CA THR A 24 0.45 3.46 8.20
C THR A 24 0.11 2.47 7.09
N LEU A 25 0.93 2.46 6.04
CA LEU A 25 0.78 1.54 4.91
C LEU A 25 1.36 0.16 5.26
N MET A 26 0.56 -0.89 5.08
CA MET A 26 0.96 -2.27 5.39
C MET A 26 1.03 -3.14 4.13
N HIS A 27 0.28 -2.78 3.11
CA HIS A 27 0.16 -3.51 1.85
C HIS A 27 0.14 -2.54 0.67
N LEU A 28 0.97 -2.83 -0.33
CA LEU A 28 0.93 -2.22 -1.66
C LEU A 28 1.08 -3.34 -2.69
N ARG A 29 0.04 -3.58 -3.50
CA ARG A 29 -0.01 -4.71 -4.43
C ARG A 29 -0.72 -4.33 -5.72
N MET A 30 -0.36 -4.97 -6.83
CA MET A 30 -1.13 -4.88 -8.07
C MET A 30 -2.35 -5.83 -8.00
N VAL A 31 -3.52 -5.37 -8.43
CA VAL A 31 -4.80 -6.12 -8.34
C VAL A 31 -4.73 -7.43 -9.14
N ASP A 32 -4.10 -7.44 -10.31
CA ASP A 32 -4.07 -8.60 -11.20
C ASP A 32 -3.06 -9.70 -10.79
N GLN A 33 -2.47 -9.62 -9.59
CA GLN A 33 -1.61 -10.69 -9.09
C GLN A 33 -2.46 -11.83 -8.51
N THR A 34 -2.18 -13.05 -8.98
CA THR A 34 -2.94 -14.31 -8.87
C THR A 34 -3.33 -14.79 -7.46
N HIS A 35 -3.00 -14.04 -6.41
CA HIS A 35 -3.38 -14.31 -5.02
C HIS A 35 -3.75 -12.99 -4.30
N GLU A 36 -5.03 -12.62 -4.36
CA GLU A 36 -5.55 -11.53 -3.54
C GLU A 36 -5.54 -11.95 -2.06
N PRO A 37 -5.11 -11.06 -1.15
CA PRO A 37 -5.23 -11.32 0.28
C PRO A 37 -6.71 -11.50 0.66
N ASP A 38 -6.98 -12.35 1.63
CA ASP A 38 -8.31 -12.40 2.23
C ASP A 38 -8.65 -11.01 2.81
N ARG A 39 -9.60 -10.33 2.17
CA ARG A 39 -10.10 -9.01 2.57
C ARG A 39 -11.16 -9.13 3.68
N SER A 40 -11.39 -10.32 4.23
CA SER A 40 -12.29 -10.51 5.36
C SER A 40 -11.82 -9.63 6.54
N GLY A 41 -12.66 -8.66 6.94
CA GLY A 41 -12.35 -7.71 8.01
C GLY A 41 -11.77 -6.36 7.57
N TRP A 42 -11.65 -6.10 6.26
CA TRP A 42 -11.32 -4.76 5.76
C TRP A 42 -12.57 -3.89 5.71
N GLU A 43 -12.41 -2.58 5.97
CA GLU A 43 -13.48 -1.62 5.71
C GLU A 43 -13.77 -1.56 4.21
N PRO A 44 -14.96 -1.10 3.78
CA PRO A 44 -15.22 -0.80 2.38
C PRO A 44 -14.14 0.09 1.77
N ALA A 45 -13.96 -0.01 0.45
CA ALA A 45 -13.00 0.82 -0.27
C ALA A 45 -13.20 2.30 0.07
N ASP A 46 -12.10 2.98 0.36
CA ASP A 46 -12.08 4.35 0.81
C ASP A 46 -11.13 5.15 -0.08
N ASP A 47 -11.73 5.97 -0.95
CA ASP A 47 -10.99 6.78 -1.91
C ASP A 47 -10.20 7.92 -1.26
N ASP A 48 -10.43 8.20 0.04
CA ASP A 48 -9.70 9.18 0.83
C ASP A 48 -8.61 8.54 1.71
N ALA A 49 -8.43 7.22 1.65
CA ALA A 49 -7.36 6.55 2.38
C ALA A 49 -5.98 6.78 1.72
N PHE A 50 -4.94 6.91 2.56
CA PHE A 50 -3.54 7.06 2.18
C PHE A 50 -3.26 8.18 1.15
N PRO A 51 -3.75 9.42 1.34
CA PRO A 51 -3.57 10.49 0.36
C PRO A 51 -2.09 10.80 0.06
N GLU A 52 -1.24 10.81 1.09
CA GLU A 52 0.20 11.04 0.96
C GLU A 52 0.90 9.94 0.14
N ALA A 53 0.52 8.68 0.33
CA ALA A 53 1.06 7.57 -0.45
C ALA A 53 0.65 7.67 -1.94
N VAL A 54 -0.59 8.09 -2.21
CA VAL A 54 -1.06 8.29 -3.59
C VAL A 54 -0.34 9.44 -4.28
N GLU A 55 -0.12 10.55 -3.57
CA GLU A 55 0.64 11.69 -4.08
C GLU A 55 2.08 11.28 -4.42
N GLN A 56 2.78 10.61 -3.50
CA GLN A 56 4.15 10.18 -3.72
C GLN A 56 4.28 9.12 -4.81
N LEU A 57 3.33 8.17 -4.91
CA LEU A 57 3.28 7.22 -6.01
C LEU A 57 3.08 7.91 -7.35
N SER A 58 2.22 8.93 -7.40
CA SER A 58 2.00 9.72 -8.62
C SER A 58 3.27 10.45 -9.05
N ALA A 59 3.96 11.11 -8.11
CA ALA A 59 5.23 11.78 -8.35
C ALA A 59 6.35 10.79 -8.75
N TYR A 60 6.37 9.60 -8.16
CA TYR A 60 7.32 8.53 -8.52
C TYR A 60 7.11 8.08 -9.97
N PHE A 61 5.86 7.83 -10.37
CA PHE A 61 5.54 7.44 -11.74
C PHE A 61 5.76 8.57 -12.76
N ALA A 62 5.67 9.83 -12.33
CA ALA A 62 6.05 11.00 -13.13
C ALA A 62 7.58 11.18 -13.26
N GLY A 63 8.37 10.45 -12.46
CA GLY A 63 9.83 10.60 -12.40
C GLY A 63 10.30 11.81 -11.58
N GLU A 64 9.40 12.42 -10.80
CA GLU A 64 9.65 13.61 -9.99
C GLU A 64 10.10 13.26 -8.56
N LEU A 65 9.80 12.04 -8.10
CA LEU A 65 10.15 11.54 -6.78
C LEU A 65 11.01 10.27 -6.89
N THR A 66 12.10 10.25 -6.14
CA THR A 66 13.02 9.11 -6.07
C THR A 66 13.10 8.48 -4.68
N GLU A 67 12.68 9.21 -3.65
CA GLU A 67 12.68 8.78 -2.26
C GLU A 67 11.28 8.95 -1.66
N PHE A 68 10.77 7.91 -1.02
CA PHE A 68 9.46 7.92 -0.37
C PHE A 68 9.60 8.28 1.11
N ASP A 69 8.68 9.09 1.62
CA ASP A 69 8.51 9.43 3.03
C ASP A 69 7.13 8.96 3.48
N LEU A 70 7.02 7.68 3.80
CA LEU A 70 5.77 7.02 4.18
C LEU A 70 5.97 6.19 5.44
N ASP A 71 5.00 6.25 6.35
CA ASP A 71 4.92 5.34 7.48
C ASP A 71 4.54 3.94 6.97
N ILE A 72 5.52 3.03 6.91
CA ILE A 72 5.33 1.66 6.42
C ILE A 72 5.50 0.66 7.57
N GLU A 73 4.52 -0.21 7.76
CA GLU A 73 4.64 -1.36 8.67
C GLU A 73 4.64 -2.67 7.90
N LEU A 74 5.80 -3.35 7.93
CA LEU A 74 5.98 -4.62 7.25
C LEU A 74 5.65 -5.81 8.17
N ALA A 75 4.43 -6.31 8.04
CA ALA A 75 4.00 -7.54 8.68
C ALA A 75 4.52 -8.78 7.90
N GLY A 76 5.51 -9.47 8.46
CA GLY A 76 6.10 -10.67 7.89
C GLY A 76 6.92 -11.44 8.91
N THR A 77 7.39 -12.61 8.53
CA THR A 77 8.32 -13.42 9.33
C THR A 77 9.64 -12.66 9.58
N GLU A 78 10.40 -13.05 10.60
CA GLU A 78 11.72 -12.46 10.88
C GLU A 78 12.67 -12.57 9.68
N PHE A 79 12.55 -13.61 8.86
CA PHE A 79 13.31 -13.73 7.62
C PHE A 79 12.89 -12.68 6.60
N GLN A 80 11.58 -12.53 6.35
CA GLN A 80 11.06 -11.52 5.42
C GLN A 80 11.43 -10.10 5.85
N ARG A 81 11.28 -9.78 7.14
CA ARG A 81 11.68 -8.47 7.69
C ARG A 81 13.16 -8.18 7.50
N ARG A 82 14.03 -9.19 7.67
CA ARG A 82 15.47 -9.03 7.40
C ARG A 82 15.77 -8.80 5.93
N VAL A 83 15.06 -9.50 5.03
CA VAL A 83 15.22 -9.29 3.58
C VAL A 83 14.74 -7.90 3.18
N TRP A 84 13.66 -7.40 3.77
CA TRP A 84 13.13 -6.07 3.47
C TRP A 84 13.96 -4.92 4.08
N ALA A 85 14.71 -5.17 5.15
CA ALA A 85 15.55 -4.19 5.81
C ALA A 85 17.01 -4.16 5.30
N ALA A 86 17.36 -5.03 4.35
CA ALA A 86 18.70 -5.13 3.76
C ALA A 86 18.83 -4.23 2.53
#